data_AF-A0AAV5SVC9-F1
#
_entry.id   AF-A0AAV5SVC9-F1
#
_cell.length_a   1.000
_cell.length_b   1.000
_cell.length_c   1.000
_cell.angle_alpha   90.00
_cell.angle_beta   90.00
_cell.angle_gamma   90.00
#
_symmetry.space_group_name_H-M   'P 1'
#
loop_
_entity.id
_entity.type
_entity.pdbx_description
1 polymer ?
#
loop_
_entity_poly.entity_id
_entity_poly.type
_entity_poly.pdbx_seq_one_letter_code
_entity_poly.pdbx_strand_id
1 'polypeptide(L)'
;TVSFSDFINKELVLFSNTDNERSIPCLVDGLKPGQRKVLFACFKRADKREVKVAQLAGAVGELSAYHHGEQSLMGTIVNLAQDFVGSNNINLLLPIGQFGTRLQGGKDSASPRYIFTQL
;
A
#
# COMPACT_ATOMS: atom_id res chain seq x y z
N THR A 1 7.00 -20.35 -33.50
CA THR A 1 6.02 -20.77 -32.47
C THR A 1 6.73 -20.81 -31.13
N VAL A 2 6.04 -20.47 -30.04
CA VAL A 2 6.60 -20.55 -28.68
C VAL A 2 6.12 -21.85 -28.05
N SER A 3 7.02 -22.67 -27.51
CA SER A 3 6.64 -23.88 -26.79
C SER A 3 6.08 -23.52 -25.41
N PHE A 4 5.21 -24.36 -24.85
CA PHE A 4 4.74 -24.15 -23.47
C PHE A 4 5.92 -24.11 -22.48
N SER A 5 6.95 -24.95 -22.68
CA SER A 5 8.12 -24.95 -21.82
C SER A 5 8.89 -23.62 -21.89
N ASP A 6 9.05 -23.04 -23.07
CA ASP A 6 9.68 -21.72 -23.24
C ASP A 6 8.85 -20.62 -22.56
N PHE A 7 7.54 -20.61 -22.75
CA PHE A 7 6.66 -19.62 -22.10
C PHE A 7 6.76 -19.70 -20.57
N ILE A 8 6.67 -20.90 -19.99
CA ILE A 8 6.73 -21.08 -18.54
C ILE A 8 8.08 -20.63 -17.99
N ASN A 9 9.18 -21.07 -18.59
CA ASN A 9 10.52 -20.87 -18.04
C ASN A 9 11.19 -19.55 -18.45
N LYS A 10 10.61 -18.79 -19.38
CA LYS A 10 11.17 -17.50 -19.83
C LYS A 10 10.23 -16.31 -19.61
N GLU A 11 8.91 -16.52 -19.56
CA GLU A 11 7.94 -15.43 -19.42
C GLU A 11 7.17 -15.51 -18.08
N LEU A 12 6.56 -16.66 -17.77
CA LEU A 12 5.80 -16.80 -16.51
C LEU A 12 6.71 -16.70 -15.28
N VAL A 13 7.93 -17.23 -15.34
CA VAL A 13 8.91 -17.14 -14.24
C VAL A 13 9.19 -15.68 -13.82
N LEU A 14 9.12 -14.72 -14.76
CA LEU A 14 9.32 -13.30 -14.48
C LEU A 14 8.19 -12.76 -13.60
N PHE A 15 6.95 -13.15 -13.88
CA PHE A 15 5.81 -12.84 -13.03
C PHE A 15 5.99 -13.46 -11.65
N SER A 16 6.36 -14.74 -11.56
CA SER A 16 6.57 -15.42 -10.28
C SER A 16 7.62 -14.74 -9.42
N ASN A 17 8.73 -14.28 -10.01
CA ASN A 17 9.74 -13.52 -9.28
C ASN A 17 9.22 -12.13 -8.85
N THR A 18 8.59 -11.39 -9.76
CA THR A 18 8.01 -10.06 -9.47
C THR A 18 6.92 -10.15 -8.38
N ASP A 19 6.20 -11.27 -8.33
CA ASP A 19 5.20 -11.52 -7.31
C ASP A 19 5.81 -11.65 -5.92
N ASN A 20 6.94 -12.37 -5.80
CA ASN A 20 7.71 -12.40 -4.55
C ASN A 20 8.21 -11.01 -4.17
N GLU A 21 8.82 -10.28 -5.10
CA GLU A 21 9.38 -8.94 -4.84
C GLU A 21 8.34 -7.94 -4.31
N ARG A 22 7.11 -7.99 -4.82
CA ARG A 22 6.03 -7.09 -4.37
C ARG A 22 5.27 -7.60 -3.14
N SER A 23 5.32 -8.91 -2.87
CA SER A 23 4.49 -9.55 -1.83
C SER A 23 5.25 -9.86 -0.54
N ILE A 24 6.57 -10.05 -0.60
CA ILE A 24 7.42 -10.37 0.56
C ILE A 24 8.15 -9.09 1.01
N PRO A 25 8.09 -8.73 2.30
CA PRO A 25 8.74 -7.52 2.80
C PRO A 25 10.26 -7.65 2.87
N CYS A 26 10.96 -6.51 2.87
CA CYS A 26 12.40 -6.45 3.13
C CYS A 26 12.70 -6.58 4.63
N LEU A 27 13.79 -7.27 4.97
CA LEU A 27 14.24 -7.42 6.37
C LEU A 27 14.58 -6.07 7.03
N VAL A 28 15.12 -5.12 6.26
CA VAL A 28 15.68 -3.88 6.80
C VAL A 28 14.61 -2.94 7.36
N ASP A 29 13.47 -2.82 6.68
CA ASP A 29 12.39 -1.90 7.04
C ASP A 29 11.06 -2.59 7.33
N GLY A 30 10.94 -3.89 7.04
CA GLY A 30 9.69 -4.64 7.19
C GLY A 30 8.64 -4.30 6.11
N LEU A 31 9.01 -3.55 5.05
CA LEU A 31 8.06 -3.03 4.07
C LEU A 31 8.16 -3.72 2.72
N LYS A 32 7.00 -3.85 2.06
CA LYS A 32 6.88 -4.18 0.64
C LYS A 32 7.11 -2.93 -0.21
N PRO A 33 7.46 -3.07 -1.51
CA PRO A 33 7.67 -1.92 -2.40
C PRO A 33 6.53 -0.90 -2.42
N GLY A 34 5.27 -1.35 -2.43
CA GLY A 34 4.10 -0.46 -2.39
C GLY A 34 4.03 0.39 -1.11
N GLN A 35 4.28 -0.21 0.04
CA GLN A 35 4.30 0.48 1.34
C GLN A 35 5.47 1.49 1.41
N ARG A 36 6.65 1.10 0.91
CA ARG A 36 7.83 1.97 0.85
C ARG A 36 7.59 3.19 -0.03
N LYS A 37 6.91 3.02 -1.17
CA LYS A 37 6.50 4.11 -2.07
C LYS A 37 5.51 5.08 -1.38
N VAL A 38 4.57 4.56 -0.58
CA VAL A 38 3.65 5.39 0.22
C VAL A 38 4.44 6.27 1.20
N LEU A 39 5.31 5.69 2.02
CA LEU A 39 6.10 6.46 2.98
C LEU A 39 7.05 7.45 2.31
N PHE A 40 7.70 7.04 1.22
CA PHE A 40 8.54 7.95 0.43
C PHE A 40 7.75 9.19 -0.02
N ALA A 41 6.54 9.02 -0.55
CA ALA A 41 5.71 10.15 -0.96
C ALA A 41 5.30 11.01 0.24
N CYS A 42 4.96 10.41 1.38
CA CYS A 42 4.61 11.14 2.60
C CYS A 42 5.79 11.99 3.10
N PHE A 43 7.00 11.41 3.17
CA PHE A 43 8.21 12.15 3.55
C PHE A 43 8.54 13.26 2.55
N LYS A 44 8.39 13.01 1.25
CA LYS A 44 8.66 13.99 0.19
C LYS A 44 7.69 15.16 0.22
N ARG A 45 6.40 14.91 0.47
CA ARG A 45 5.37 15.96 0.57
C ARG A 45 5.44 16.72 1.88
N ALA A 46 5.86 16.06 2.96
CA ALA A 46 5.97 16.63 4.30
C ALA A 46 4.71 17.40 4.74
N ASP A 47 3.53 16.86 4.38
CA ASP A 47 2.23 17.48 4.65
C ASP A 47 2.08 17.76 6.16
N LYS A 48 1.66 18.98 6.50
CA LYS A 48 1.45 19.42 7.90
C LYS A 48 0.00 19.30 8.37
N ARG A 49 -0.87 18.85 7.47
CA ARG A 49 -2.30 18.64 7.70
C ARG A 49 -2.68 17.32 7.06
N GLU A 50 -3.79 16.78 7.53
CA GLU A 50 -4.38 15.56 7.01
C GLU A 50 -4.71 15.66 5.52
N VAL A 51 -4.45 14.57 4.79
CA VAL A 51 -4.70 14.44 3.35
C VAL A 51 -5.68 13.30 3.13
N LYS A 52 -6.62 13.45 2.19
CA LYS A 52 -7.54 12.35 1.82
C LYS A 52 -6.75 11.16 1.30
N VAL A 53 -7.12 9.95 1.73
CA VAL A 53 -6.44 8.71 1.28
C VAL A 53 -6.45 8.57 -0.24
N ALA A 54 -7.59 8.88 -0.89
CA ALA A 54 -7.67 8.86 -2.35
C ALA A 54 -6.72 9.85 -3.04
N GLN A 55 -6.53 11.05 -2.46
CA GLN A 55 -5.60 12.06 -3.00
C GLN A 55 -4.15 11.65 -2.76
N LEU A 56 -3.84 11.09 -1.59
CA LEU A 56 -2.51 10.58 -1.28
C LEU A 56 -2.14 9.42 -2.22
N ALA A 57 -3.07 8.49 -2.51
CA ALA A 57 -2.83 7.39 -3.45
C ALA A 57 -2.45 7.90 -4.85
N GLY A 58 -3.17 8.90 -5.38
CA GLY A 58 -2.81 9.52 -6.66
C GLY A 58 -1.44 10.18 -6.64
N ALA A 59 -1.11 10.91 -5.56
CA ALA A 59 0.20 11.52 -5.40
C ALA A 59 1.34 10.48 -5.28
N VAL A 60 1.10 9.34 -4.64
CA VAL A 60 2.06 8.22 -4.60
C VAL A 60 2.28 7.67 -6.01
N GLY A 61 1.21 7.51 -6.80
CA GLY A 61 1.28 7.10 -8.20
C GLY A 61 2.21 7.99 -9.02
N GLU A 62 1.99 9.30 -8.95
CA GLU A 62 2.78 10.32 -9.64
C GLU A 62 4.23 10.38 -9.15
N LEU A 63 4.44 10.54 -7.84
CA LEU A 63 5.75 10.84 -7.27
C LEU A 63 6.71 9.64 -7.24
N SER A 64 6.16 8.43 -7.18
CA SER A 64 6.95 7.21 -6.98
C SER A 64 6.93 6.27 -8.19
N ALA A 65 6.23 6.63 -9.27
CA ALA A 65 6.00 5.77 -10.43
C ALA A 65 5.43 4.40 -9.99
N TYR A 66 4.23 4.41 -9.42
CA TYR A 66 3.51 3.18 -9.11
C TYR A 66 2.64 2.78 -10.31
N HIS A 67 2.96 1.64 -10.93
CA HIS A 67 2.37 1.23 -12.21
C HIS A 67 1.22 0.22 -12.06
N HIS A 68 0.57 0.16 -10.89
CA HIS A 68 -0.62 -0.66 -10.68
C HIS A 68 -1.80 0.22 -10.25
N GLY A 69 -3.01 -0.35 -10.25
CA GLY A 69 -4.23 0.40 -9.95
C GLY A 69 -4.20 1.07 -8.58
N GLU A 70 -4.68 2.31 -8.51
CA GLU A 70 -4.68 3.12 -7.28
C GLU A 70 -5.50 2.51 -6.15
N GLN A 71 -6.51 1.69 -6.47
CA GLN A 71 -7.30 0.97 -5.45
C GLN A 71 -6.43 0.09 -4.55
N SER A 72 -5.37 -0.53 -5.10
CA SER A 72 -4.40 -1.31 -4.32
C SER A 72 -3.58 -0.41 -3.39
N LEU A 73 -3.20 0.80 -3.84
CA LEU A 73 -2.51 1.77 -2.99
C LEU A 73 -3.41 2.31 -1.88
N MET A 74 -4.68 2.62 -2.18
CA MET A 74 -5.63 3.07 -1.17
C MET A 74 -5.78 2.01 -0.07
N GLY A 75 -5.91 0.73 -0.42
CA GLY A 75 -5.91 -0.36 0.56
C GLY A 75 -4.59 -0.47 1.34
N THR A 76 -3.45 -0.25 0.68
CA THR A 76 -2.14 -0.23 1.34
C THR A 76 -2.02 0.90 2.36
N ILE A 77 -2.48 2.11 2.03
CA ILE A 77 -2.49 3.27 2.94
C ILE A 77 -3.39 3.00 4.14
N VAL A 78 -4.60 2.47 3.91
CA VAL A 78 -5.52 2.09 4.99
C VAL A 78 -4.84 1.10 5.95
N ASN A 79 -4.22 0.04 5.42
CA ASN A 79 -3.55 -0.96 6.24
C ASN A 79 -2.35 -0.42 7.03
N LEU A 80 -1.62 0.57 6.50
CA LEU A 80 -0.51 1.22 7.21
C LEU A 80 -0.99 2.12 8.36
N ALA A 81 -2.24 2.59 8.31
CA ALA A 81 -2.81 3.51 9.29
C ALA A 81 -3.63 2.82 10.39
N GLN A 82 -4.13 1.60 10.15
CA GLN A 82 -4.94 0.85 11.12
C GLN A 82 -4.23 0.66 12.46
N ASP A 83 -4.96 0.88 13.56
CA ASP A 83 -4.46 0.87 14.95
C ASP A 83 -5.29 -0.01 15.90
N PHE A 84 -6.27 -0.77 15.40
CA PHE A 84 -7.06 -1.67 16.24
C PHE A 84 -6.23 -2.87 16.72
N VAL A 85 -6.64 -3.49 17.84
CA VAL A 85 -5.97 -4.66 18.43
C VAL A 85 -5.79 -5.78 17.41
N GLY A 86 -4.53 -6.15 17.13
CA GLY A 86 -4.16 -7.17 16.15
C GLY A 86 -3.77 -6.63 14.76
N SER A 87 -3.75 -5.31 14.57
CA SER A 87 -3.22 -4.65 13.36
C SER A 87 -1.76 -4.22 13.56
N ASN A 88 -1.45 -2.92 13.55
CA ASN A 88 -0.11 -2.40 13.75
C ASN A 88 0.16 -2.09 15.23
N ASN A 89 1.28 -2.57 15.78
CA ASN A 89 1.73 -2.15 17.11
C ASN A 89 2.08 -0.65 17.15
N ILE A 90 2.60 -0.15 16.04
CA ILE A 90 2.89 1.27 15.77
C ILE A 90 2.44 1.54 14.34
N ASN A 91 1.32 2.23 14.17
CA ASN A 91 0.86 2.69 12.87
C ASN A 91 1.72 3.88 12.40
N LEU A 92 2.30 3.77 11.21
CA LEU A 92 3.17 4.81 10.64
C LEU A 92 2.39 5.99 10.05
N LEU A 93 1.07 5.82 9.93
CA LEU A 93 0.13 6.79 9.42
C LEU A 93 -1.04 6.90 10.39
N LEU A 94 -1.58 8.10 10.59
CA LEU A 94 -2.70 8.31 11.52
C LEU A 94 -4.06 7.96 10.88
N PRO A 95 -4.92 7.16 11.54
CA PRO A 95 -6.23 6.81 11.02
C PRO A 95 -7.26 7.91 11.29
N ILE A 96 -7.25 8.98 10.49
CA ILE A 96 -8.15 10.14 10.67
C ILE A 96 -9.48 9.88 9.95
N GLY A 97 -10.40 9.23 10.67
CA GLY A 97 -11.71 8.79 10.17
C GLY A 97 -11.95 7.31 10.46
N GLN A 98 -12.87 6.68 9.73
CA GLN A 98 -13.16 5.26 9.92
C GLN A 98 -12.26 4.36 9.07
N PHE A 99 -11.11 3.94 9.61
CA PHE A 99 -10.11 3.06 8.97
C PHE A 99 -10.35 1.55 9.17
N GLY A 100 -11.50 1.21 9.75
CA GLY A 100 -11.91 -0.14 10.08
C GLY A 100 -11.57 -0.47 11.53
N THR A 101 -12.27 -1.47 12.07
CA THR A 101 -12.19 -1.83 13.47
C THR A 101 -11.92 -3.31 13.65
N ARG A 102 -11.61 -3.71 14.89
CA ARG A 102 -11.46 -5.13 15.24
C ARG A 102 -12.72 -5.96 14.99
N LEU A 103 -13.91 -5.35 14.90
CA LEU A 103 -15.17 -6.07 14.74
C LEU A 103 -15.23 -6.85 13.41
N GLN A 104 -14.65 -6.28 12.35
CA GLN A 104 -14.59 -6.91 11.03
C GLN A 104 -13.15 -7.07 10.52
N GLY A 105 -12.15 -6.95 11.41
CA GLY A 105 -10.74 -7.03 11.06
C GLY A 105 -10.34 -5.98 10.02
N GLY A 106 -10.86 -4.75 10.14
CA GLY A 106 -10.57 -3.64 9.25
C GLY A 106 -11.42 -3.58 7.98
N LYS A 107 -12.24 -4.60 7.67
CA LYS A 107 -13.08 -4.64 6.45
C LYS A 107 -14.22 -3.61 6.46
N ASP A 108 -14.54 -3.09 7.64
CA ASP A 108 -15.50 -2.02 7.89
C ASP A 108 -14.90 -0.60 7.71
N SER A 109 -13.71 -0.50 7.09
CA SER A 109 -13.14 0.80 6.70
C SER A 109 -14.06 1.55 5.73
N ALA A 110 -14.24 2.85 5.95
CA ALA A 110 -14.98 3.70 5.04
C ALA A 110 -14.24 3.90 3.71
N SER A 111 -14.96 4.39 2.70
CA SER A 111 -14.36 4.66 1.39
C SER A 111 -13.16 5.62 1.51
N PRO A 112 -12.04 5.36 0.80
CA PRO A 112 -10.84 6.23 0.76
C PRO A 112 -11.09 7.70 0.40
N ARG A 113 -12.27 8.02 -0.15
CA ARG A 113 -12.70 9.38 -0.48
C ARG A 113 -13.18 10.19 0.73
N TYR A 114 -13.50 9.53 1.84
CA TYR A 114 -14.07 10.13 3.05
C TYR A 114 -13.15 10.06 4.28
N ILE A 115 -12.01 9.39 4.16
CA ILE A 115 -11.04 9.21 5.25
C ILE A 115 -9.72 9.90 4.90
N PHE A 116 -9.02 10.35 5.94
CA PHE A 116 -7.83 11.18 5.84
C PHE A 116 -6.69 10.56 6.65
N THR A 117 -5.45 10.91 6.30
CA THR A 117 -4.27 10.41 6.99
C THR A 117 -3.16 11.45 6.97
N GLN A 118 -2.18 11.27 7.86
CA GLN A 118 -0.90 11.98 7.86
C GLN A 118 0.17 11.11 8.55
N LEU A 119 1.44 11.50 8.45
CA LEU A 119 2.54 10.93 9.24
C LEU A 119 2.43 11.32 10.72
#